data_AF-I7L5T1-F1
#
_entry.id   AF-I7L5T1-F1
#
_cell.length_a   1.000
_cell.length_b   1.000
_cell.length_c   1.000
_cell.angle_alpha   90.00
_cell.angle_beta   90.00
_cell.angle_gamma   90.00
#
_symmetry.space_group_name_H-M   'P 1'
#
loop_
_entity.id
_entity.type
_entity.pdbx_description
1 polymer ?
#
loop_
_entity_poly.entity_id
_entity_poly.type
_entity_poly.pdbx_seq_one_letter_code
_entity_poly.pdbx_strand_id
1 'polypeptide(L)'
;MKTNKVYLIQADDTLIENAIQNAIIIAPNKKEAVSKFRKELADNEECDQVYDGNFFKCRRLDLTDQHVFIQYGGDTFRFSEVEREEI
;
A
#
# COMPACT_ATOMS: atom_id res chain seq x y z
N MET A 1 -20.00 -11.53 -9.98
CA MET A 1 -18.55 -11.20 -10.10
C MET A 1 -18.15 -10.41 -8.86
N LYS A 2 -17.04 -10.72 -8.19
CA LYS A 2 -16.56 -9.87 -7.08
C LYS A 2 -15.91 -8.62 -7.69
N THR A 3 -16.42 -7.44 -7.36
CA THR A 3 -15.83 -6.17 -7.83
C THR A 3 -14.49 -5.95 -7.13
N ASN A 4 -13.43 -5.78 -7.91
CA ASN A 4 -12.11 -5.45 -7.39
C ASN A 4 -12.10 -4.03 -6.80
N LYS A 5 -11.33 -3.87 -5.72
CA LYS A 5 -11.12 -2.62 -4.99
C LYS A 5 -9.62 -2.36 -4.91
N VAL A 6 -9.25 -1.10 -4.71
CA VAL A 6 -7.85 -0.72 -4.50
C VAL A 6 -7.56 -0.59 -3.02
N TYR A 7 -6.42 -1.13 -2.60
CA TYR A 7 -5.94 -1.07 -1.23
C TYR A 7 -4.54 -0.48 -1.22
N LEU A 8 -4.27 0.40 -0.26
CA LEU A 8 -2.93 0.85 0.09
C LEU A 8 -2.50 0.12 1.35
N ILE A 9 -1.39 -0.60 1.27
CA ILE A 9 -0.68 -1.16 2.42
C ILE A 9 0.55 -0.32 2.65
N GLN A 10 0.68 0.21 3.87
CA GLN A 10 1.71 1.17 4.21
C GLN A 10 2.41 0.73 5.49
N ALA A 11 3.74 0.79 5.49
CA ALA A 11 4.55 0.59 6.68
C ALA A 11 4.41 1.77 7.66
N ASP A 12 4.35 1.47 8.95
CA ASP A 12 4.20 2.40 10.07
C ASP A 12 5.57 2.74 10.70
N ASP A 13 6.61 1.95 10.41
CA ASP A 13 7.97 2.09 10.94
C ASP A 13 8.96 2.26 9.78
N THR A 14 9.75 3.32 9.83
CA THR A 14 10.50 3.84 8.69
C THR A 14 11.98 3.53 8.83
N LEU A 15 12.64 3.42 7.66
CA LEU A 15 14.11 3.39 7.49
C LEU A 15 14.80 2.02 7.59
N ILE A 16 14.16 0.95 7.11
CA ILE A 16 14.90 -0.25 6.70
C ILE A 16 15.30 -0.08 5.23
N GLU A 17 16.60 -0.23 4.94
CA GLU A 17 17.12 -0.22 3.56
C GLU A 17 16.43 -1.33 2.75
N ASN A 18 15.98 -1.00 1.53
CA ASN A 18 15.22 -1.89 0.63
C ASN A 18 13.82 -2.33 1.11
N ALA A 19 13.27 -1.71 2.16
CA ALA A 19 11.91 -1.99 2.60
C ALA A 19 10.83 -1.38 1.69
N ILE A 20 9.78 -2.16 1.42
CA ILE A 20 8.54 -1.68 0.80
C ILE A 20 7.77 -0.83 1.81
N GLN A 21 7.80 0.49 1.59
CA GLN A 21 7.11 1.47 2.44
C GLN A 21 5.62 1.62 2.08
N ASN A 22 5.29 1.49 0.80
CA ASN A 22 3.93 1.63 0.27
C ASN A 22 3.68 0.58 -0.82
N ALA A 23 2.53 -0.07 -0.78
CA ALA A 23 2.08 -1.00 -1.83
C ALA A 23 0.62 -0.72 -2.21
N ILE A 24 0.36 -0.52 -3.50
CA ILE A 24 -0.98 -0.40 -4.07
C ILE A 24 -1.41 -1.75 -4.64
N ILE A 25 -2.53 -2.29 -4.15
CA ILE A 25 -2.97 -3.65 -4.46
C ILE A 25 -4.43 -3.66 -4.88
N ILE A 26 -4.69 -4.30 -6.02
CA ILE A 26 -6.03 -4.54 -6.54
C ILE A 26 -6.51 -5.92 -6.08
N ALA A 27 -7.57 -5.96 -5.27
CA ALA A 27 -8.15 -7.19 -4.73
C ALA A 27 -9.65 -7.03 -4.44
N PRO A 28 -10.44 -8.11 -4.37
CA PRO A 28 -11.87 -8.00 -4.07
C PRO A 28 -12.16 -7.67 -2.59
N ASN A 29 -11.22 -7.95 -1.68
CA ASN A 29 -11.33 -7.67 -0.26
C ASN A 29 -9.95 -7.45 0.41
N LYS A 30 -9.96 -6.89 1.62
CA LYS A 30 -8.76 -6.60 2.41
C LYS A 30 -7.90 -7.85 2.68
N LYS A 31 -8.52 -9.00 2.94
CA LYS A 31 -7.82 -10.26 3.22
C LYS A 31 -7.00 -10.72 2.01
N GLU A 32 -7.60 -10.66 0.82
CA GLU A 32 -6.91 -10.99 -0.44
C GLU A 32 -5.82 -9.96 -0.77
N ALA A 33 -6.02 -8.67 -0.48
CA ALA A 33 -4.97 -7.66 -0.64
C ALA A 33 -3.73 -7.96 0.21
N VAL A 34 -3.94 -8.25 1.50
CA VAL A 34 -2.86 -8.64 2.42
C VAL A 34 -2.20 -9.95 1.99
N SER A 35 -2.97 -10.93 1.51
CA SER A 35 -2.42 -12.19 1.02
C SER A 35 -1.51 -12.00 -0.21
N LYS A 36 -1.89 -11.12 -1.14
CA LYS A 36 -1.05 -10.77 -2.29
C LYS A 36 0.23 -10.08 -1.85
N PHE A 37 0.12 -9.14 -0.91
CA PHE A 37 1.30 -8.44 -0.38
C PHE A 37 2.27 -9.37 0.32
N ARG A 38 1.77 -10.31 1.14
CA ARG A 38 2.60 -11.34 1.78
C ARG A 38 3.37 -12.18 0.78
N LYS A 39 2.74 -12.50 -0.35
CA LYS A 39 3.39 -13.25 -1.42
C LYS A 39 4.48 -12.41 -2.08
N GLU A 40 4.20 -11.15 -2.41
CA GLU A 40 5.19 -10.21 -2.97
C GLU A 40 6.43 -10.08 -2.09
N LEU A 41 6.22 -9.94 -0.77
CA LEU A 41 7.31 -9.89 0.21
C LEU A 41 8.14 -11.19 0.22
N ALA A 42 7.49 -12.35 0.13
CA ALA A 42 8.19 -13.64 0.13
C ALA A 42 8.94 -13.93 -1.18
N ASP A 43 8.44 -13.41 -2.31
CA ASP A 43 9.01 -13.61 -3.64
C ASP A 43 10.12 -12.59 -3.96
N ASN A 44 10.24 -11.51 -3.18
CA ASN A 44 11.25 -10.47 -3.37
C ASN A 44 12.54 -10.79 -2.62
N GLU A 45 13.54 -11.30 -3.33
CA GLU A 45 14.86 -11.64 -2.78
C GLU A 45 15.66 -10.44 -2.26
N GLU A 46 15.28 -9.21 -2.62
CA GLU A 46 15.93 -7.96 -2.17
C GLU A 46 15.24 -7.35 -0.93
N CYS A 47 14.17 -7.99 -0.42
CA CYS A 47 13.36 -7.49 0.70
C CYS A 47 13.19 -8.54 1.79
N ASP A 48 13.88 -8.36 2.91
CA ASP A 48 13.79 -9.27 4.07
C ASP A 48 12.52 -9.04 4.94
N GLN A 49 11.59 -8.18 4.51
CA GLN A 49 10.43 -7.84 5.32
C GLN A 49 9.39 -8.96 5.34
N VAL A 50 8.87 -9.22 6.53
CA VAL A 50 7.70 -10.08 6.73
C VAL A 50 6.49 -9.23 7.10
N TYR A 51 5.32 -9.57 6.56
CA TYR A 51 4.10 -8.87 6.90
C TYR A 51 3.73 -9.03 8.39
N ASP A 52 3.65 -7.91 9.09
CA ASP A 52 3.08 -7.79 10.42
C ASP A 52 1.95 -6.73 10.42
N GLY A 53 0.79 -7.08 10.99
CA GLY A 53 -0.35 -6.14 11.09
C GLY A 53 -0.14 -4.99 12.08
N ASN A 54 0.86 -5.07 12.96
CA ASN A 54 1.26 -3.97 13.82
C ASN A 54 1.99 -2.91 13.00
N PHE A 55 2.90 -3.33 12.13
CA PHE A 55 3.74 -2.47 11.30
C PHE A 55 3.14 -2.09 9.95
N PHE A 56 2.20 -2.86 9.41
CA PHE A 56 1.55 -2.54 8.13
C PHE A 56 0.07 -2.20 8.30
N LYS A 57 -0.31 -1.01 7.86
CA LYS A 57 -1.71 -0.57 7.79
C LYS A 57 -2.23 -0.76 6.37
N CYS A 58 -3.27 -1.60 6.24
CA CYS A 58 -3.98 -1.80 4.98
C CYS A 58 -5.32 -1.05 5.00
N ARG A 59 -5.46 -0.04 4.12
CA ARG A 59 -6.67 0.78 3.93
C ARG A 59 -7.22 0.64 2.51
N ARG A 60 -8.54 0.66 2.37
CA ARG A 60 -9.20 0.71 1.04
C ARG A 60 -9.08 2.14 0.52
N LEU A 61 -8.65 2.31 -0.72
CA LEU A 61 -8.74 3.58 -1.43
C LEU A 61 -10.09 3.66 -2.14
N ASP A 62 -10.75 4.80 -2.00
CA ASP A 62 -11.89 5.13 -2.83
C ASP A 62 -11.40 5.88 -4.07
N LEU A 63 -11.57 5.28 -5.24
CA LEU A 63 -11.16 5.90 -6.51
C LEU A 63 -12.25 6.77 -7.13
N THR A 64 -13.41 6.87 -6.48
CA THR A 64 -14.44 7.85 -6.85
C THR A 64 -14.15 9.22 -6.27
N ASP A 65 -13.30 9.29 -5.25
CA ASP A 65 -12.69 10.53 -4.78
C ASP A 65 -11.69 11.04 -5.84
N GLN A 66 -11.80 12.33 -6.20
CA GLN A 66 -10.92 12.96 -7.20
C GLN A 66 -9.48 13.16 -6.69
N HIS A 67 -9.26 12.92 -5.39
CA HIS A 67 -8.02 13.18 -4.69
C HIS A 67 -7.49 11.89 -4.09
N VAL A 68 -6.32 11.45 -4.54
CA VAL A 68 -5.59 10.34 -3.90
C VAL A 68 -4.42 10.94 -3.13
N PHE A 69 -4.41 10.73 -1.82
CA PHE A 69 -3.29 11.14 -0.98
C PHE A 69 -2.17 10.11 -1.07
N ILE A 70 -1.07 10.47 -1.73
CA ILE A 70 0.14 9.66 -1.77
C ILE A 70 1.08 10.17 -0.67
N GLN A 71 1.49 9.28 0.23
CA GLN A 71 2.50 9.59 1.23
C GLN A 71 3.89 9.37 0.64
N TYR A 72 4.69 10.43 0.63
CA TYR A 72 6.10 10.38 0.25
C TYR A 72 6.97 10.64 1.50
N GLY A 73 8.08 9.91 1.63
CA GLY A 73 9.14 10.24 2.58
C GLY A 73 8.81 9.99 4.06
N GLY A 74 8.75 8.71 4.46
CA GLY A 74 8.83 8.26 5.86
C GLY A 74 8.09 9.15 6.88
N ASP A 75 8.79 9.51 7.97
CA ASP A 75 8.28 10.19 9.18
C ASP A 75 7.69 11.60 8.97
N THR A 76 7.74 12.17 7.77
CA THR A 76 7.30 13.56 7.57
C THR A 76 5.78 13.72 7.46
N PHE A 77 5.01 12.63 7.40
CA PHE A 77 3.54 12.64 7.20
C PHE A 77 3.07 13.62 6.11
N ARG A 78 3.91 13.86 5.09
CA ARG A 78 3.57 14.78 4.01
C ARG A 78 2.75 14.03 2.97
N PHE A 79 1.46 14.29 3.00
CA PHE A 79 0.55 13.92 1.93
C PHE A 79 0.69 14.95 0.82
N SER A 80 1.04 14.51 -0.38
CA SER A 80 0.78 15.31 -1.58
C SER A 80 -0.56 14.87 -2.12
N GLU A 81 -1.47 15.84 -2.24
CA GLU A 81 -2.70 15.67 -2.98
C GLU A 81 -2.35 15.55 -4.45
N VAL A 82 -2.76 14.46 -5.09
CA VAL A 82 -2.51 14.23 -6.51
C VAL A 82 -3.85 14.20 -7.21
N GLU A 83 -4.03 15.12 -8.16
CA GLU A 83 -5.20 15.15 -9.03
C GLU A 83 -5.06 14.11 -10.12
N ARG A 84 -6.20 13.52 -10.50
CA ARG A 84 -6.24 12.59 -11.63
C ARG A 84 -6.16 13.39 -12.92
N GLU A 85 -5.11 13.19 -13.72
CA GLU A 85 -5.15 13.64 -15.12
C GLU A 85 -6.17 12.78 -15.88
N GLU A 86 -7.19 13.42 -16.44
CA GLU A 86 -8.05 12.80 -17.45
C GLU A 86 -7.22 12.60 -18.73
N ILE A 87 -7.02 11.34 -19.14
CA ILE A 87 -6.42 10.98 -20.43
C ILE A 87 -7.54 10.79 -21.46
#